data_AF-A0A8J0UTK2-F1
#
_entry.id   AF-A0A8J0UTK2-F1
#
_cell.length_a   1.000
_cell.length_b   1.000
_cell.length_c   1.000
_cell.angle_alpha   90.00
_cell.angle_beta   90.00
_cell.angle_gamma   90.00
#
_symmetry.space_group_name_H-M   'P 1'
#
loop_
_entity.id
_entity.type
_entity.pdbx_description
1 polymer ?
#
loop_
_entity_poly.entity_id
_entity_poly.type
_entity_poly.pdbx_seq_one_letter_code
_entity_poly.pdbx_strand_id
1 'polypeptide(L)'
;MTATKGLLLHKGNTREEIQKILFTETYDETFGSLGAKEAYHELLRLKKKEIELHLHGVSLSDYYRENKVPMGFRINNTPTLGRNNADFCRRWCQVLDRCSLDLMLLVIEEVGRELKEVRSDLSSFNRTHLKTLQSDRETEWLARLEEQTGKYKAELLAFKSANRLKVNQDYKENTVHLPARSAQSGASESEGEASAQETPRQQMAFLGDSRHNNGDPGRPPVGGVAGTPIDTRLQR
;
A
#
# COMPACT_ATOMS: atom_id res chain seq x y z
N MET A 1 -57.35 7.33 36.70
CA MET A 1 -57.09 6.62 35.44
C MET A 1 -55.67 6.93 34.99
N THR A 2 -54.71 6.06 35.28
CA THR A 2 -53.35 6.14 34.71
C THR A 2 -52.79 4.73 34.70
N ALA A 3 -52.89 4.09 33.53
CA ALA A 3 -52.34 2.78 33.26
C ALA A 3 -50.85 2.91 32.94
N THR A 4 -49.99 2.43 33.84
CA THR A 4 -48.55 2.33 33.59
C THR A 4 -48.32 1.12 32.69
N LYS A 5 -48.08 1.39 31.40
CA LYS A 5 -47.65 0.39 30.41
C LYS A 5 -46.33 -0.23 30.88
N GLY A 6 -46.38 -1.54 31.13
CA GLY A 6 -45.19 -2.35 31.42
C GLY A 6 -44.22 -2.30 30.25
N LEU A 7 -43.04 -1.75 30.51
CA LEU A 7 -41.88 -1.90 29.66
C LEU A 7 -41.44 -3.37 29.80
N LEU A 8 -41.82 -4.22 28.84
CA LEU A 8 -41.29 -5.57 28.71
C LEU A 8 -39.80 -5.44 28.35
N LEU A 9 -38.96 -5.38 29.38
CA LEU A 9 -37.53 -5.66 29.27
C LEU A 9 -37.40 -7.03 28.62
N HIS A 10 -36.91 -7.05 27.38
CA HIS A 10 -36.55 -8.27 26.67
C HIS A 10 -35.54 -9.01 27.57
N LYS A 11 -35.98 -10.09 28.22
CA LYS A 11 -35.07 -10.96 28.99
C LYS A 11 -34.06 -11.48 27.97
N GLY A 12 -32.80 -11.07 28.10
CA GLY A 12 -31.73 -11.60 27.26
C GLY A 12 -31.70 -13.12 27.39
N ASN A 13 -31.53 -13.81 26.27
CA ASN A 13 -31.46 -15.27 26.25
C ASN A 13 -30.35 -15.75 27.20
N THR A 14 -30.67 -16.76 28.00
CA THR A 14 -29.70 -17.45 28.85
C THR A 14 -28.65 -18.18 28.00
N ARG A 15 -27.48 -18.48 28.56
CA ARG A 15 -26.39 -19.15 27.82
C ARG A 15 -26.85 -20.48 27.24
N GLU A 16 -27.71 -21.17 27.96
CA GLU A 16 -28.31 -22.45 27.59
C GLU A 16 -29.32 -22.29 26.44
N GLU A 17 -30.09 -21.20 26.41
CA GLU A 17 -30.98 -20.87 25.30
C GLU A 17 -30.19 -20.45 24.05
N ILE A 18 -29.10 -19.70 24.22
CA ILE A 18 -28.20 -19.34 23.11
C ILE A 18 -27.59 -20.60 22.49
N GLN A 19 -27.09 -21.53 23.29
CA GLN A 19 -26.53 -22.80 22.81
C GLN A 19 -27.54 -23.68 22.08
N LYS A 20 -28.85 -23.56 22.38
CA LYS A 20 -29.92 -24.26 21.64
C LYS A 20 -30.27 -23.60 20.30
N ILE A 21 -29.95 -22.32 20.12
CA ILE A 21 -30.19 -21.57 18.88
C ILE A 21 -29.00 -21.70 17.93
N LEU A 22 -27.78 -21.81 18.47
CA LEU A 22 -26.56 -21.98 17.69
C LEU A 22 -26.53 -23.36 17.02
N PHE A 23 -26.07 -23.41 15.78
CA PHE A 23 -25.83 -24.65 15.06
C PHE A 23 -24.69 -25.43 15.74
N THR A 24 -24.82 -26.75 15.78
CA THR A 24 -23.82 -27.66 16.35
C THR A 24 -22.61 -27.84 15.44
N GLU A 25 -22.78 -27.69 14.12
CA GLU A 25 -21.65 -27.72 13.20
C GLU A 25 -20.83 -26.44 13.31
N THR A 26 -19.52 -26.61 13.41
CA THR A 26 -18.57 -25.51 13.27
C THR A 26 -18.39 -25.15 11.80
N TYR A 27 -17.99 -23.90 11.54
CA TYR A 27 -17.76 -23.42 10.17
C TYR A 27 -16.78 -24.33 9.40
N ASP A 28 -15.73 -24.82 10.05
CA ASP A 28 -14.74 -25.71 9.45
C ASP A 28 -15.32 -27.09 9.11
N GLU A 29 -16.30 -27.58 9.88
CA GLU A 29 -17.01 -28.83 9.60
C GLU A 29 -17.99 -28.68 8.43
N THR A 30 -18.64 -27.52 8.29
CA THR A 30 -19.63 -27.28 7.23
C THR A 30 -19.01 -26.86 5.90
N PHE A 31 -17.99 -26.00 5.93
CA PHE A 31 -17.41 -25.38 4.73
C PHE A 31 -15.99 -25.87 4.42
N GLY A 32 -15.40 -26.68 5.30
CA GLY A 32 -14.02 -27.16 5.18
C GLY A 32 -12.99 -26.11 5.59
N SER A 33 -11.74 -26.54 5.74
CA SER A 33 -10.60 -25.64 5.93
C SER A 33 -10.25 -24.91 4.64
N LEU A 34 -9.62 -23.74 4.75
CA LEU A 34 -9.00 -23.03 3.61
C LEU A 34 -8.20 -24.00 2.73
N GLY A 35 -8.39 -23.93 1.40
CA GLY A 35 -7.62 -24.72 0.45
C GLY A 35 -6.16 -24.26 0.38
N ALA A 36 -5.28 -25.11 -0.16
CA ALA A 36 -3.85 -24.82 -0.26
C ALA A 36 -3.57 -23.56 -1.11
N LYS A 37 -4.35 -23.34 -2.16
CA LYS A 37 -4.23 -22.15 -3.02
C LYS A 37 -4.60 -20.86 -2.29
N GLU A 38 -5.71 -20.87 -1.55
CA GLU A 38 -6.18 -19.72 -0.77
C GLU A 38 -5.18 -19.41 0.35
N ALA A 39 -4.71 -20.45 1.04
CA ALA A 39 -3.68 -20.33 2.08
C ALA A 39 -2.38 -19.74 1.53
N TYR A 40 -1.97 -20.14 0.31
CA TYR A 40 -0.81 -19.60 -0.37
C TYR A 40 -0.95 -18.10 -0.65
N HIS A 41 -2.08 -17.67 -1.22
CA HIS A 41 -2.29 -16.26 -1.57
C HIS A 41 -2.33 -15.36 -0.34
N GLU A 42 -2.97 -15.81 0.73
CA GLU A 42 -3.02 -15.05 1.98
C GLU A 42 -1.65 -14.96 2.65
N LEU A 43 -0.90 -16.07 2.68
CA LEU A 43 0.46 -16.07 3.21
C LEU A 43 1.39 -15.17 2.38
N LEU A 44 1.27 -15.18 1.05
CA LEU A 44 2.01 -14.29 0.17
C LEU A 44 1.67 -12.81 0.43
N ARG A 45 0.39 -12.48 0.62
CA ARG A 45 -0.07 -11.13 0.96
C ARG A 45 0.54 -10.65 2.28
N LEU A 46 0.47 -11.46 3.34
CA LEU A 46 1.04 -11.15 4.65
C LEU A 46 2.57 -10.97 4.57
N LYS A 47 3.27 -11.86 3.85
CA LYS A 47 4.72 -11.77 3.64
C LYS A 47 5.14 -10.50 2.90
N LYS A 48 4.43 -10.13 1.84
CA LYS A 48 4.69 -8.87 1.11
C LYS A 48 4.50 -7.65 2.01
N LYS A 49 3.40 -7.63 2.77
CA LYS A 49 3.12 -6.56 3.75
C LYS A 49 4.22 -6.46 4.82
N GLU A 50 4.70 -7.59 5.34
CA GLU A 50 5.83 -7.61 6.30
C GLU A 50 7.08 -6.95 5.70
N ILE A 51 7.43 -7.31 4.46
CA ILE A 51 8.61 -6.77 3.77
C ILE A 51 8.47 -5.27 3.51
N GLU A 52 7.29 -4.82 3.06
CA GLU A 52 7.00 -3.40 2.83
C GLU A 52 7.22 -2.58 4.09
N LEU A 53 6.56 -2.97 5.18
CA LEU A 53 6.64 -2.30 6.47
C LEU A 53 8.06 -2.31 7.01
N HIS A 54 8.74 -3.47 6.98
CA HIS A 54 10.10 -3.59 7.47
C HIS A 54 11.06 -2.69 6.69
N LEU A 55 11.05 -2.74 5.36
CA LEU A 55 11.93 -1.91 4.54
C LEU A 55 11.55 -0.43 4.59
N HIS A 56 10.28 -0.09 4.81
CA HIS A 56 9.87 1.30 5.05
C HIS A 56 10.43 1.83 6.36
N GLY A 57 10.24 1.11 7.46
CA GLY A 57 10.76 1.49 8.77
C GLY A 57 12.28 1.62 8.79
N VAL A 58 13.01 0.67 8.16
CA VAL A 58 14.48 0.75 8.03
C VAL A 58 14.90 1.99 7.24
N SER A 59 14.29 2.24 6.09
CA SER A 59 14.64 3.41 5.25
C SER A 59 14.40 4.74 5.98
N LEU A 60 13.24 4.90 6.64
CA LEU A 60 12.94 6.12 7.39
C LEU A 60 13.87 6.29 8.60
N SER A 61 14.20 5.20 9.29
CA SER A 61 15.15 5.25 10.41
C SER A 61 16.53 5.74 9.97
N ASP A 62 17.01 5.30 8.81
CA ASP A 62 18.29 5.75 8.25
C ASP A 62 18.24 7.24 7.88
N TYR A 63 17.18 7.68 7.21
CA TYR A 63 16.98 9.10 6.90
C TYR A 63 16.97 9.97 8.17
N TYR A 64 16.28 9.50 9.22
CA TYR A 64 16.23 10.20 10.51
C TYR A 64 17.62 10.33 11.14
N ARG A 65 18.39 9.24 11.23
CA ARG A 65 19.75 9.25 11.80
C ARG A 65 20.71 10.16 11.02
N GLU A 66 20.51 10.27 9.72
CA GLU A 66 21.30 11.13 8.84
C GLU A 66 20.81 12.60 8.79
N ASN A 67 19.74 12.95 9.52
CA ASN A 67 19.05 14.25 9.46
C ASN A 67 18.64 14.64 8.03
N LYS A 68 18.15 13.67 7.24
CA LYS A 68 17.69 13.89 5.86
C LYS A 68 16.20 13.73 5.76
N VAL A 69 15.54 14.67 5.07
CA VAL A 69 14.11 14.66 4.82
C VAL A 69 13.87 14.16 3.38
N PRO A 70 13.32 12.94 3.20
CA PRO A 70 12.95 12.45 1.88
C PRO A 70 11.83 13.31 1.28
N MET A 71 11.75 13.39 -0.05
CA MET A 71 10.84 14.30 -0.76
C MET A 71 9.38 14.25 -0.27
N GLY A 72 8.85 13.07 0.05
CA GLY A 72 7.47 12.90 0.53
C GLY A 72 7.19 13.51 1.92
N PHE A 73 8.23 13.83 2.70
CA PHE A 73 8.12 14.45 4.02
C PHE A 73 8.46 15.94 4.01
N ARG A 74 8.95 16.49 2.89
CA ARG A 74 9.36 17.91 2.83
C ARG A 74 8.13 18.81 2.90
N ILE A 75 8.04 19.59 3.96
CA ILE A 75 6.98 20.60 4.11
C ILE A 75 7.33 21.81 3.24
N ASN A 76 6.60 21.99 2.15
CA ASN A 76 6.77 23.14 1.25
C ASN A 76 5.91 24.31 1.73
N ASN A 77 6.40 25.08 2.68
CA ASN A 77 5.73 26.26 3.18
C ASN A 77 6.65 27.49 3.12
N THR A 78 6.21 28.54 2.44
CA THR A 78 6.99 29.78 2.28
C THR A 78 6.47 30.83 3.25
N PRO A 79 7.34 31.55 3.97
CA PRO A 79 6.87 32.57 4.89
C PRO A 79 6.16 33.69 4.14
N THR A 80 5.09 34.22 4.73
CA THR A 80 4.33 35.34 4.16
C THR A 80 5.08 36.67 4.34
N LEU A 81 5.72 36.84 5.50
CA LEU A 81 6.54 37.99 5.89
C LEU A 81 8.02 37.62 5.96
N GLY A 82 8.94 38.57 5.74
CA GLY A 82 10.37 38.33 5.91
C GLY A 82 11.06 37.55 4.78
N ARG A 83 10.41 37.37 3.61
CA ARG A 83 10.95 36.63 2.46
C ARG A 83 12.29 37.16 1.93
N ASN A 84 12.51 38.47 2.06
CA ASN A 84 13.75 39.13 1.61
C ASN A 84 14.88 39.01 2.64
N ASN A 85 14.60 38.52 3.85
CA ASN A 85 15.61 38.31 4.88
C ASN A 85 16.09 36.86 4.83
N ALA A 86 17.28 36.65 4.28
CA ALA A 86 17.87 35.32 4.12
C ALA A 86 18.04 34.58 5.45
N ASP A 87 18.38 35.27 6.55
CA ASP A 87 18.51 34.67 7.88
C ASP A 87 17.17 34.24 8.46
N PHE A 88 16.10 34.98 8.16
CA PHE A 88 14.74 34.59 8.52
C PHE A 88 14.29 33.36 7.75
N CYS A 89 14.44 33.35 6.42
CA CYS A 89 14.11 32.19 5.58
C CYS A 89 14.91 30.94 5.97
N ARG A 90 16.19 31.09 6.32
CA ARG A 90 17.01 29.97 6.83
C ARG A 90 16.43 29.39 8.12
N ARG A 91 16.10 30.23 9.10
CA ARG A 91 15.48 29.77 10.35
C ARG A 91 14.10 29.15 10.13
N TRP A 92 13.33 29.69 9.19
CA TRP A 92 12.04 29.13 8.80
C TRP A 92 12.18 27.71 8.24
N CYS A 93 13.08 27.49 7.28
CA CYS A 93 13.35 26.15 6.75
C CYS A 93 13.79 25.18 7.86
N GLN A 94 14.65 25.62 8.79
CA GLN A 94 15.05 24.79 9.94
C GLN A 94 13.87 24.37 10.85
N VAL A 95 12.85 25.23 10.99
CA VAL A 95 11.61 24.86 11.72
C VAL A 95 10.87 23.78 10.94
N LEU A 96 10.69 23.96 9.64
CA LEU A 96 10.00 22.99 8.78
C LEU A 96 10.71 21.63 8.74
N ASP A 97 12.04 21.62 8.71
CA ASP A 97 12.83 20.39 8.74
C ASP A 97 12.62 19.63 10.04
N ARG A 98 12.63 20.32 11.19
CA ARG A 98 12.33 19.69 12.49
C ARG A 98 10.93 19.07 12.49
N CYS A 99 9.92 19.82 12.04
CA CYS A 99 8.56 19.27 11.91
C CYS A 99 8.51 18.06 10.98
N SER A 100 9.25 18.08 9.87
CA SER A 100 9.31 16.97 8.90
C SER A 100 9.96 15.72 9.51
N LEU A 101 11.01 15.90 10.32
CA LEU A 101 11.66 14.82 11.07
C LEU A 101 10.74 14.24 12.15
N ASP A 102 9.99 15.09 12.85
CA ASP A 102 9.01 14.64 13.86
C ASP A 102 7.87 13.83 13.21
N LEU A 103 7.36 14.28 12.06
CA LEU A 103 6.40 13.51 11.27
C LEU A 103 6.97 12.15 10.84
N MET A 104 8.25 12.10 10.47
CA MET A 104 8.91 10.84 10.11
C MET A 104 9.00 9.89 11.31
N LEU A 105 9.27 10.39 12.52
CA LEU A 105 9.23 9.56 13.74
C LEU A 105 7.84 8.98 14.00
N LEU A 106 6.78 9.79 13.88
CA LEU A 106 5.41 9.30 14.04
C LEU A 106 5.10 8.14 13.09
N VAL A 107 5.55 8.22 11.84
CA VAL A 107 5.39 7.13 10.86
C VAL A 107 6.25 5.92 11.22
N ILE A 108 7.49 6.10 11.68
CA ILE A 108 8.35 5.00 12.13
C ILE A 108 7.67 4.24 13.29
N GLU A 109 7.07 4.95 14.23
CA GLU A 109 6.34 4.36 15.36
C GLU A 109 5.13 3.55 14.89
N GLU A 110 4.31 4.09 13.99
CA GLU A 110 3.16 3.39 13.41
C GLU A 110 3.59 2.13 12.65
N VAL A 111 4.59 2.25 11.79
CA VAL A 111 5.17 1.11 11.05
C VAL A 111 5.67 0.04 12.02
N GLY A 112 6.29 0.44 13.14
CA GLY A 112 6.76 -0.48 14.17
C GLY A 112 5.63 -1.24 14.88
N ARG A 113 4.47 -0.60 15.09
CA ARG A 113 3.26 -1.24 15.63
C ARG A 113 2.67 -2.21 14.61
N GLU A 114 2.39 -1.74 13.39
CA GLU A 114 1.76 -2.55 12.35
C GLU A 114 2.63 -3.76 11.97
N LEU A 115 3.96 -3.61 11.94
CA LEU A 115 4.87 -4.72 11.69
C LEU A 115 4.80 -5.81 12.77
N LYS A 116 4.58 -5.45 14.04
CA LYS A 116 4.39 -6.43 15.12
C LYS A 116 3.09 -7.20 14.94
N GLU A 117 2.01 -6.52 14.57
CA GLU A 117 0.71 -7.14 14.29
C GLU A 117 0.81 -8.11 13.11
N VAL A 118 1.36 -7.66 11.98
CA VAL A 118 1.54 -8.52 10.79
C VAL A 118 2.40 -9.74 11.09
N ARG A 119 3.46 -9.61 11.91
CA ARG A 119 4.28 -10.76 12.31
C ARG A 119 3.53 -11.74 13.21
N SER A 120 2.68 -11.23 14.10
CA SER A 120 1.80 -12.06 14.92
C SER A 120 0.80 -12.83 14.04
N ASP A 121 0.16 -12.13 13.10
CA ASP A 121 -0.79 -12.73 12.15
C ASP A 121 -0.11 -13.77 11.27
N LEU A 122 1.09 -13.49 10.77
CA LEU A 122 1.86 -14.42 9.96
C LEU A 122 2.23 -15.67 10.78
N SER A 123 2.68 -15.49 12.02
CA SER A 123 3.01 -16.62 12.90
C SER A 123 1.79 -17.48 13.22
N SER A 124 0.63 -16.87 13.47
CA SER A 124 -0.61 -17.59 13.77
C SER A 124 -1.13 -18.32 12.52
N PHE A 125 -1.14 -17.64 11.37
CA PHE A 125 -1.58 -18.19 10.09
C PHE A 125 -0.71 -19.37 9.64
N ASN A 126 0.62 -19.23 9.74
CA ASN A 126 1.54 -20.32 9.42
C ASN A 126 1.28 -21.55 10.29
N ARG A 127 1.06 -21.38 11.60
CA ARG A 127 0.81 -22.50 12.50
C ARG A 127 -0.46 -23.27 12.10
N THR A 128 -1.49 -22.56 11.63
CA THR A 128 -2.76 -23.15 11.22
C THR A 128 -2.69 -23.82 9.84
N HIS A 129 -2.09 -23.17 8.85
CA HIS A 129 -2.23 -23.55 7.44
C HIS A 129 -0.97 -24.16 6.80
N LEU A 130 0.15 -24.25 7.50
CA LEU A 130 1.38 -24.85 6.95
C LEU A 130 1.17 -26.31 6.52
N LYS A 131 0.42 -27.08 7.30
CA LYS A 131 0.10 -28.48 6.97
C LYS A 131 -0.73 -28.57 5.69
N THR A 132 -1.67 -27.65 5.49
CA THR A 132 -2.49 -27.56 4.26
C THR A 132 -1.62 -27.38 3.03
N LEU A 133 -0.64 -26.46 3.10
CA LEU A 133 0.31 -26.22 2.00
C LEU A 133 1.22 -27.42 1.73
N GLN A 134 1.66 -28.12 2.78
CA GLN A 134 2.53 -29.29 2.67
C GLN A 134 1.80 -30.56 2.19
N SER A 135 0.49 -30.65 2.45
CA SER A 135 -0.31 -31.80 2.05
C SER A 135 -0.63 -31.84 0.55
N ASP A 136 -0.54 -30.71 -0.12
CA ASP A 136 -0.74 -30.61 -1.57
C ASP A 136 0.52 -31.09 -2.31
N ARG A 137 0.48 -32.34 -2.77
CA ARG A 137 1.63 -33.02 -3.41
C ARG A 137 1.87 -32.58 -4.85
N GLU A 138 0.90 -31.92 -5.49
CA GLU A 138 0.99 -31.55 -6.91
C GLU A 138 1.65 -30.20 -7.12
N THR A 139 1.72 -29.36 -6.07
CA THR A 139 2.23 -27.99 -6.19
C THR A 139 3.25 -27.66 -5.10
N GLU A 140 4.43 -27.18 -5.52
CA GLU A 140 5.48 -26.68 -4.62
C GLU A 140 5.17 -25.26 -4.10
N TRP A 141 4.08 -25.12 -3.32
CA TRP A 141 3.59 -23.82 -2.85
C TRP A 141 4.63 -23.02 -2.05
N LEU A 142 5.43 -23.70 -1.22
CA LEU A 142 6.44 -23.05 -0.40
C LEU A 142 7.61 -22.51 -1.23
N ALA A 143 8.06 -23.26 -2.25
CA ALA A 143 9.12 -22.80 -3.15
C ALA A 143 8.66 -21.58 -3.97
N ARG A 144 7.44 -21.63 -4.51
CA ARG A 144 6.83 -20.48 -5.20
C ARG A 144 6.68 -19.27 -4.29
N LEU A 145 6.28 -19.49 -3.04
CA LEU A 145 6.16 -18.42 -2.06
C LEU A 145 7.53 -17.75 -1.86
N GLU A 146 8.57 -18.52 -1.56
CA GLU A 146 9.93 -18.00 -1.37
C GLU A 146 10.44 -17.23 -2.59
N GLU A 147 10.26 -17.77 -3.80
CA GLU A 147 10.63 -17.10 -5.05
C GLU A 147 9.90 -15.76 -5.21
N GLN A 148 8.57 -15.75 -5.09
CA GLN A 148 7.76 -14.54 -5.25
C GLN A 148 8.08 -13.49 -4.18
N THR A 149 8.30 -13.92 -2.94
CA THR A 149 8.65 -12.99 -1.87
C THR A 149 10.07 -12.45 -2.03
N GLY A 150 11.01 -13.28 -2.49
CA GLY A 150 12.38 -12.90 -2.80
C GLY A 150 12.46 -11.88 -3.93
N LYS A 151 11.77 -12.14 -5.04
CA LYS A 151 11.64 -11.22 -6.18
C LYS A 151 11.07 -9.87 -5.73
N TYR A 152 9.95 -9.90 -5.00
CA TYR A 152 9.31 -8.68 -4.50
C TYR A 152 10.23 -7.85 -3.61
N LYS A 153 10.95 -8.51 -2.69
CA LYS A 153 11.93 -7.85 -1.81
C LYS A 153 13.06 -7.19 -2.62
N ALA A 154 13.58 -7.87 -3.63
CA ALA A 154 14.66 -7.34 -4.47
C ALA A 154 14.23 -6.10 -5.26
N GLU A 155 13.04 -6.14 -5.87
CA GLU A 155 12.45 -4.99 -6.59
C GLU A 155 12.25 -3.79 -5.65
N LEU A 156 11.69 -4.03 -4.47
CA LEU A 156 11.45 -2.97 -3.49
C LEU A 156 12.75 -2.37 -2.92
N LEU A 157 13.78 -3.20 -2.72
CA LEU A 157 15.12 -2.73 -2.33
C LEU A 157 15.77 -1.87 -3.40
N ALA A 158 15.69 -2.27 -4.67
CA ALA A 158 16.22 -1.49 -5.79
C ALA A 158 15.53 -0.12 -5.87
N PHE A 159 14.19 -0.09 -5.76
CA PHE A 159 13.41 1.14 -5.72
C PHE A 159 13.81 2.06 -4.55
N LYS A 160 13.91 1.53 -3.34
CA LYS A 160 14.33 2.30 -2.15
C LYS A 160 15.75 2.83 -2.27
N SER A 161 16.64 2.04 -2.86
CA SER A 161 18.04 2.44 -3.12
C SER A 161 18.11 3.61 -4.11
N ALA A 162 17.35 3.55 -5.20
CA ALA A 162 17.25 4.66 -6.16
C ALA A 162 16.72 5.94 -5.49
N ASN A 163 15.69 5.84 -4.66
CA ASN A 163 15.17 6.98 -3.90
C ASN A 163 16.19 7.55 -2.92
N ARG A 164 16.96 6.68 -2.23
CA ARG A 164 18.02 7.13 -1.32
C ARG A 164 19.13 7.87 -2.06
N LEU A 165 19.51 7.41 -3.25
CA LEU A 165 20.46 8.12 -4.11
C LEU A 165 19.95 9.51 -4.49
N LYS A 166 18.67 9.61 -4.88
CA LYS A 166 18.05 10.90 -5.21
C LYS A 166 18.04 11.86 -4.02
N VAL A 167 17.63 11.39 -2.83
CA VAL A 167 17.68 12.21 -1.61
C VAL A 167 19.10 12.67 -1.31
N ASN A 168 20.09 11.77 -1.43
CA ASN A 168 21.49 12.14 -1.24
C ASN A 168 21.97 13.19 -2.26
N GLN A 169 21.52 13.11 -3.51
CA GLN A 169 21.85 14.07 -4.54
C GLN A 169 21.26 15.45 -4.21
N ASP A 170 20.00 15.52 -3.78
CA ASP A 170 19.35 16.78 -3.42
C ASP A 170 20.12 17.53 -2.32
N TYR A 171 20.62 16.80 -1.32
CA TYR A 171 21.41 17.37 -0.23
C TYR A 171 22.82 17.78 -0.68
N LYS A 172 23.42 17.08 -1.66
CA LYS A 172 24.72 17.48 -2.24
C LYS A 172 24.61 18.74 -3.09
N GLU A 173 23.54 18.86 -3.86
CA GLU A 173 23.28 20.01 -4.74
C GLU A 173 22.59 21.18 -4.02
N ASN A 174 22.27 21.01 -2.73
CA ASN A 174 21.55 21.96 -1.90
C ASN A 174 20.15 22.32 -2.46
N THR A 175 19.52 21.40 -3.20
CA THR A 175 18.20 21.58 -3.86
C THR A 175 17.00 21.30 -2.96
N VAL A 176 17.23 20.89 -1.71
CA VAL A 176 16.20 20.55 -0.72
C VAL A 176 15.19 21.68 -0.48
N HIS A 177 15.64 22.93 -0.54
CA HIS A 177 14.82 24.12 -0.25
C HIS A 177 14.60 25.06 -1.44
N LEU A 178 15.05 24.70 -2.66
CA LEU A 178 14.78 25.57 -3.80
C LEU A 178 13.31 25.46 -4.21
N PRO A 179 12.50 26.53 -4.11
CA PRO A 179 11.20 26.54 -4.73
C PRO A 179 11.40 26.40 -6.24
N ALA A 180 10.60 25.55 -6.90
CA ALA A 180 10.67 25.23 -8.33
C ALA A 180 10.62 26.43 -9.31
N ARG A 181 10.54 27.66 -8.81
CA ARG A 181 10.46 28.91 -9.59
C ARG A 181 11.78 29.66 -9.75
N SER A 182 12.86 29.32 -9.05
CA SER A 182 14.14 30.02 -9.23
C SER A 182 15.03 29.45 -10.34
N ALA A 183 14.61 28.38 -11.03
CA ALA A 183 15.34 27.81 -12.16
C ALA A 183 14.96 28.43 -13.54
N GLN A 184 13.97 29.32 -13.58
CA GLN A 184 13.56 30.05 -14.79
C GLN A 184 13.81 31.54 -14.60
N SER A 185 15.08 31.94 -14.53
CA SER A 185 15.44 33.34 -14.77
C SER A 185 16.87 33.40 -15.29
N GLY A 186 17.06 32.91 -16.52
CA GLY A 186 18.33 33.02 -17.22
C GLY A 186 18.59 31.94 -18.26
N ALA A 187 17.81 31.90 -19.34
CA ALA A 187 18.31 31.49 -20.66
C ALA A 187 17.22 31.75 -21.72
N SER A 188 17.55 32.70 -22.59
CA SER A 188 17.09 33.01 -23.94
C SER A 188 16.00 32.17 -24.61
N GLU A 189 15.09 32.91 -25.23
CA GLU A 189 14.27 32.54 -26.37
C GLU A 189 15.10 31.83 -27.46
N SER A 190 14.75 30.60 -27.77
CA SER A 190 14.92 30.02 -29.09
C SER A 190 13.77 29.05 -29.34
N GLU A 191 12.88 29.42 -30.25
CA GLU A 191 11.80 28.61 -30.76
C GLU A 191 12.37 27.38 -31.49
N GLY A 192 11.77 26.20 -31.28
CA GLY A 192 12.15 24.99 -32.00
C GLY A 192 11.49 23.73 -31.44
N GLU A 193 10.41 23.33 -32.08
CA GLU A 193 9.75 22.02 -32.13
C GLU A 193 10.38 20.84 -31.37
N ALA A 194 9.58 20.17 -30.52
CA ALA A 194 9.43 18.70 -30.56
C ALA A 194 8.41 18.17 -29.52
N SER A 195 7.47 17.38 -30.06
CA SER A 195 6.97 16.08 -29.57
C SER A 195 6.54 15.93 -28.11
N ALA A 196 5.23 15.87 -27.91
CA ALA A 196 4.60 15.42 -26.67
C ALA A 196 4.78 13.91 -26.47
N GLN A 197 5.64 13.53 -25.52
CA GLN A 197 5.58 12.22 -24.86
C GLN A 197 4.91 12.39 -23.50
N GLU A 198 3.69 11.85 -23.40
CA GLU A 198 2.96 11.69 -22.15
C GLU A 198 3.74 10.78 -21.21
N THR A 199 4.05 11.27 -20.01
CA THR A 199 4.54 10.46 -18.90
C THR A 199 3.34 10.05 -18.04
N PRO A 200 3.19 8.76 -17.66
CA PRO A 200 2.11 8.34 -16.79
C PRO A 200 2.30 8.91 -15.38
N ARG A 201 1.40 9.81 -14.99
CA ARG A 201 1.14 10.14 -13.58
C ARG A 201 0.62 8.88 -12.88
N GLN A 202 1.49 8.16 -12.18
CA GLN A 202 1.07 7.24 -11.12
C GLN A 202 1.28 7.93 -9.77
N GLN A 203 0.21 8.60 -9.33
CA GLN A 203 -0.01 8.89 -7.91
C GLN A 203 -0.21 7.55 -7.21
N MET A 204 0.79 7.08 -6.47
CA MET A 204 0.61 5.96 -5.56
C MET A 204 -0.03 6.48 -4.28
N ALA A 205 -1.30 6.15 -4.11
CA ALA A 205 -2.01 6.20 -2.84
C ALA A 205 -1.21 5.42 -1.80
N PHE A 206 -0.49 6.14 -0.94
CA PHE A 206 0.20 5.57 0.19
C PHE A 206 -0.65 5.86 1.42
N LEU A 207 -1.24 4.78 1.96
CA LEU A 207 -2.13 4.69 3.13
C LEU A 207 -3.59 5.13 2.90
N GLY A 208 -4.43 4.14 2.58
CA GLY A 208 -5.87 4.15 2.86
C GLY A 208 -6.77 4.11 1.62
N ASP A 209 -7.26 2.93 1.23
CA ASP A 209 -8.71 2.71 1.28
C ASP A 209 -9.08 1.21 1.21
N SER A 210 -10.06 0.84 2.03
CA SER A 210 -10.80 -0.41 1.98
C SER A 210 -12.25 -0.03 1.77
N ARG A 211 -12.79 -0.29 0.57
CA ARG A 211 -14.07 -0.99 0.32
C ARG A 211 -14.55 -0.85 -1.14
N HIS A 212 -14.88 -2.02 -1.71
CA HIS A 212 -15.84 -2.31 -2.80
C HIS A 212 -15.58 -1.73 -4.20
N ASN A 213 -15.23 -2.60 -5.17
CA ASN A 213 -16.24 -3.17 -6.08
C ASN A 213 -15.68 -4.36 -6.88
N ASN A 214 -16.55 -5.32 -7.15
CA ASN A 214 -16.31 -6.55 -7.90
C ASN A 214 -15.89 -6.30 -9.36
N GLY A 215 -14.88 -7.03 -9.82
CA GLY A 215 -14.44 -7.04 -11.22
C GLY A 215 -13.27 -7.99 -11.42
N ASP A 216 -13.59 -9.27 -11.62
CA ASP A 216 -12.67 -10.36 -11.98
C ASP A 216 -11.76 -9.99 -13.17
N PRO A 217 -10.42 -9.90 -13.00
CA PRO A 217 -9.50 -9.56 -14.08
C PRO A 217 -8.98 -10.78 -14.86
N GLY A 218 -9.58 -11.96 -14.69
CA GLY A 218 -9.04 -13.24 -15.14
C GLY A 218 -9.43 -13.72 -16.55
N ARG A 219 -10.12 -12.94 -17.39
CA ARG A 219 -10.59 -13.44 -18.70
C ARG A 219 -9.70 -12.97 -19.87
N PRO A 220 -9.03 -13.88 -20.61
CA PRO A 220 -8.34 -13.53 -21.85
C PRO A 220 -9.34 -13.22 -22.99
N PRO A 221 -8.94 -12.40 -24.00
CA PRO A 221 -9.80 -12.02 -25.10
C PRO A 221 -10.18 -13.23 -25.97
N VAL A 222 -11.48 -13.42 -26.18
CA VAL A 222 -12.03 -14.40 -27.13
C VAL A 222 -11.70 -13.93 -28.54
N GLY A 223 -10.98 -14.76 -29.29
CA GLY A 223 -10.63 -14.52 -30.68
C GLY A 223 -11.86 -14.29 -31.55
N GLY A 224 -11.89 -13.16 -32.25
CA GLY A 224 -12.89 -12.84 -33.25
C GLY A 224 -12.77 -13.79 -34.43
N VAL A 225 -13.77 -14.64 -34.62
CA VAL A 225 -13.96 -15.40 -35.84
C VAL A 225 -14.62 -14.47 -36.86
N ALA A 226 -13.91 -14.19 -37.95
CA ALA A 226 -14.42 -13.46 -39.10
C ALA A 226 -15.51 -14.29 -39.78
N GLY A 227 -16.78 -13.93 -39.53
CA GLY A 227 -17.93 -14.42 -40.30
C GLY A 227 -18.06 -13.66 -41.61
N THR A 228 -17.86 -14.37 -42.72
CA THR A 228 -18.17 -13.92 -44.09
C THR A 228 -19.67 -13.64 -44.24
N PRO A 229 -20.08 -12.58 -44.96
CA PRO A 229 -21.48 -12.31 -45.24
C PRO A 229 -21.99 -13.19 -46.39
N ILE A 230 -23.08 -13.91 -46.15
CA ILE A 230 -23.85 -14.60 -47.19
C ILE A 230 -24.82 -13.58 -47.79
N ASP A 231 -24.61 -13.29 -49.07
CA ASP A 231 -25.40 -12.37 -49.88
C ASP A 231 -26.60 -13.13 -50.48
N THR A 232 -27.80 -12.81 -49.99
CA THR A 232 -29.08 -13.32 -50.51
C THR A 232 -29.65 -12.32 -51.52
N ARG A 233 -29.26 -12.43 -52.80
CA ARG A 233 -30.06 -11.88 -53.90
C ARG A 233 -29.59 -12.40 -55.27
N LEU A 234 -30.37 -13.29 -55.88
CA LEU A 234 -30.93 -13.10 -57.23
C LEU A 234 -31.77 -14.31 -57.65
N GLN A 235 -33.09 -14.08 -57.70
CA GLN A 235 -33.98 -14.74 -58.64
C GLN A 235 -33.78 -14.11 -60.02
N ARG A 236 -33.45 -14.91 -61.03
CA ARG A 236 -34.15 -15.03 -62.33
C ARG A 236 -33.40 -15.99 -63.23
#